data_AF-A0A7S1UB60-F1
#
_entry.id   AF-A0A7S1UB60-F1
#
_cell.length_a   1.000
_cell.length_b   1.000
_cell.length_c   1.000
_cell.angle_alpha   90.00
_cell.angle_beta   90.00
_cell.angle_gamma   90.00
#
_symmetry.space_group_name_H-M   'P 1'
#
loop_
_entity.id
_entity.type
_entity.pdbx_description
1 polymer ?
#
loop_
_entity_poly.entity_id
_entity_poly.type
_entity_poly.pdbx_seq_one_letter_code
_entity_poly.pdbx_strand_id
1 'polypeptide(L)'
;GSGHLYDRIGGGGGGGAYVEVLLLVTPGEKLEITVGSGGSGGVRGLREEQREAPTRENPNLAAVVSVNEQEGYAGGGYPGGGTGYGGNEVWAAGGGGGYSMVQRHTLSGLVPLVIAGGGGGGGSRNGVPGGGMHG
;
A
#
# COMPACT_ATOMS: atom_id res chain seq x y z
N GLY A 1 -3.64 3.31 -1.33
CA GLY A 1 -2.25 3.74 -1.17
C GLY A 1 -1.54 3.80 -2.50
N SER A 2 -0.59 4.72 -2.66
CA SER A 2 0.05 5.07 -3.93
C SER A 2 1.47 4.55 -4.08
N GLY A 3 1.81 3.87 -5.17
CA GLY A 3 3.21 3.56 -5.51
C GLY A 3 3.96 4.77 -6.07
N HIS A 4 5.28 4.72 -6.22
CA HIS A 4 6.08 5.82 -6.79
C HIS A 4 7.37 5.33 -7.48
N LEU A 5 8.01 6.21 -8.25
CA LEU A 5 9.26 5.99 -9.00
C LEU A 5 10.39 6.93 -8.50
N TYR A 6 11.66 6.55 -8.67
CA TYR A 6 12.84 7.37 -8.36
C TYR A 6 12.72 8.80 -8.92
N ASP A 7 13.01 9.81 -8.08
CA ASP A 7 12.90 11.26 -8.35
C ASP A 7 11.57 11.76 -8.93
N ARG A 8 10.53 10.91 -8.92
CA ARG A 8 9.18 11.27 -9.31
C ARG A 8 8.21 10.81 -8.23
N ILE A 9 7.94 11.73 -7.30
CA ILE A 9 6.80 11.63 -6.39
C ILE A 9 5.55 11.89 -7.24
N GLY A 10 5.06 10.84 -7.89
CA GLY A 10 3.94 10.94 -8.81
C GLY A 10 3.48 9.53 -9.09
N GLY A 11 2.30 9.19 -8.60
CA GLY A 11 2.18 7.82 -8.12
C GLY A 11 0.94 7.59 -7.29
N GLY A 12 0.30 6.42 -7.40
CA GLY A 12 -1.11 6.36 -7.17
C GLY A 12 -1.77 5.08 -6.90
N GLY A 13 -2.72 5.20 -5.99
CA GLY A 13 -3.52 4.09 -5.55
C GLY A 13 -4.83 4.11 -6.28
N GLY A 14 -5.45 2.94 -6.36
CA GLY A 14 -6.90 2.90 -6.45
C GLY A 14 -7.46 3.77 -5.32
N GLY A 15 -8.03 4.91 -5.71
CA GLY A 15 -8.72 5.81 -4.81
C GLY A 15 -9.88 5.08 -4.13
N GLY A 16 -10.29 5.57 -2.96
CA GLY A 16 -11.42 4.99 -2.24
C GLY A 16 -12.64 4.87 -3.14
N ALA A 17 -13.35 3.74 -3.05
CA ALA A 17 -14.63 3.61 -3.70
C ALA A 17 -15.68 4.40 -2.92
N TYR A 18 -16.45 5.21 -3.62
CA TYR A 18 -17.64 5.84 -3.06
C TYR A 18 -18.85 4.99 -3.44
N VAL A 19 -19.67 4.64 -2.44
CA VAL A 19 -20.92 3.93 -2.62
C VAL A 19 -21.96 4.65 -1.78
N GLU A 20 -23.05 5.06 -2.41
CA GLU A 20 -24.23 5.60 -1.75
C GLU A 20 -25.32 4.53 -1.72
N VAL A 21 -25.93 4.32 -0.56
CA VAL A 21 -27.05 3.37 -0.40
C VAL A 21 -28.10 3.94 0.53
N LEU A 22 -29.36 3.63 0.23
CA LEU A 22 -30.49 3.81 1.14
C LEU A 22 -30.77 2.47 1.84
N LEU A 23 -30.65 2.43 3.15
CA LEU A 23 -30.94 1.25 3.95
C LEU A 23 -32.27 1.42 4.67
N LEU A 24 -33.17 0.46 4.50
CA LEU A 24 -34.41 0.38 5.27
C LEU A 24 -34.09 -0.20 6.66
N VAL A 25 -34.43 0.54 7.70
CA VAL A 25 -34.13 0.20 9.10
C VAL A 25 -35.42 0.18 9.90
N THR A 26 -35.63 -0.90 10.64
CA THR A 26 -36.76 -0.99 11.59
C THR A 26 -36.36 -0.36 12.93
N PRO A 27 -37.26 0.38 13.61
CA PRO A 27 -36.98 0.90 14.95
C PRO A 27 -36.49 -0.21 15.91
N GLY A 28 -35.39 0.05 16.60
CA GLY A 28 -34.76 -0.91 17.54
C GLY A 28 -33.72 -1.83 16.91
N GLU A 29 -33.55 -1.84 15.59
CA GLU A 29 -32.41 -2.52 14.96
C GLU A 29 -31.08 -1.89 15.38
N LYS A 30 -30.05 -2.73 15.54
CA LYS A 30 -28.68 -2.28 15.76
C LYS A 30 -27.87 -2.50 14.49
N LEU A 31 -27.33 -1.40 13.96
CA LEU A 31 -26.40 -1.41 12.86
C LEU A 31 -24.99 -1.15 13.37
N GLU A 32 -24.04 -1.81 12.74
CA GLU A 32 -22.62 -1.61 12.97
C GLU A 32 -21.99 -1.12 11.68
N ILE A 33 -21.19 -0.06 11.80
CA ILE A 33 -20.50 0.57 10.67
C ILE A 33 -19.01 0.37 10.86
N THR A 34 -18.39 -0.30 9.89
CA THR A 34 -16.94 -0.40 9.78
C THR A 34 -16.46 0.62 8.75
N VAL A 35 -15.53 1.47 9.14
CA VAL A 35 -14.91 2.47 8.26
C VAL A 35 -13.49 2.02 7.97
N GLY A 36 -13.18 1.79 6.70
CA GLY A 36 -11.83 1.42 6.26
C GLY A 36 -10.84 2.56 6.45
N SER A 37 -9.61 2.24 6.89
CA SER A 37 -8.57 3.22 7.18
C SER A 37 -7.87 3.77 5.94
N GLY A 38 -8.07 3.16 4.77
CA GLY A 38 -7.26 3.43 3.58
C GLY A 38 -5.85 2.82 3.68
N GLY A 39 -5.22 2.60 2.52
CA GLY A 39 -3.90 1.96 2.42
C GLY A 39 -2.76 2.96 2.27
N SER A 40 -1.58 2.56 2.74
CA SER A 40 -0.37 3.40 2.80
C SER A 40 0.29 3.64 1.43
N GLY A 41 1.09 4.71 1.34
CA GLY A 41 1.98 4.95 0.21
C GLY A 41 3.07 3.88 0.11
N GLY A 42 3.53 3.61 -1.11
CA GLY A 42 4.61 2.69 -1.43
C GLY A 42 5.90 3.07 -0.72
N VAL A 43 6.70 2.08 -0.33
CA VAL A 43 8.04 2.28 0.24
C VAL A 43 9.03 1.55 -0.65
N ARG A 44 10.14 2.21 -1.00
CA ARG A 44 11.17 1.64 -1.86
C ARG A 44 12.05 0.68 -1.08
N GLY A 45 12.57 -0.31 -1.80
CA GLY A 45 13.64 -1.14 -1.28
C GLY A 45 14.95 -0.37 -1.22
N LEU A 46 15.90 -0.91 -0.48
CA LEU A 46 17.26 -0.39 -0.36
C LEU A 46 18.25 -1.43 -0.86
N ARG A 47 19.30 -0.97 -1.53
CA ARG A 47 20.43 -1.82 -1.93
C ARG A 47 21.71 -1.24 -1.35
N GLU A 48 22.22 -1.88 -0.31
CA GLU A 48 23.47 -1.50 0.33
C GLU A 48 24.61 -2.36 -0.21
N GLU A 49 25.61 -1.71 -0.82
CA GLU A 49 26.84 -2.37 -1.25
C GLU A 49 27.94 -2.14 -0.23
N GLN A 50 28.42 -3.21 0.41
CA GLN A 50 29.61 -3.13 1.23
C GLN A 50 30.83 -3.27 0.33
N ARG A 51 31.66 -2.23 0.31
CA ARG A 51 32.90 -2.18 -0.46
C ARG A 51 34.08 -2.26 0.48
N GLU A 52 35.04 -3.11 0.15
CA GLU A 52 36.32 -3.10 0.84
C GLU A 52 37.09 -1.84 0.47
N ALA A 53 37.72 -1.22 1.47
CA ALA A 53 38.62 -0.11 1.22
C ALA A 53 39.88 -0.64 0.50
N PRO A 54 40.38 0.08 -0.52
CA PRO A 54 41.59 -0.34 -1.21
C PRO A 54 42.75 -0.45 -0.21
N THR A 55 43.39 -1.61 -0.19
CA THR A 55 44.56 -1.86 0.67
C THR A 55 45.84 -1.53 -0.08
N ARG A 56 46.94 -1.37 0.66
CA ARG A 56 48.27 -1.09 0.09
C ARG A 56 48.76 -2.21 -0.86
N GLU A 57 48.28 -3.43 -0.65
CA GLU A 57 48.60 -4.61 -1.46
C GLU A 57 47.70 -4.74 -2.70
N ASN A 58 46.51 -4.14 -2.69
CA ASN A 58 45.59 -4.16 -3.83
C ASN A 58 44.89 -2.80 -4.03
N PRO A 59 45.63 -1.79 -4.53
CA PRO A 59 45.16 -0.40 -4.57
C PRO A 59 43.99 -0.14 -5.54
N ASN A 60 43.73 -1.07 -6.47
CA ASN A 60 42.63 -0.98 -7.43
C ASN A 60 41.40 -1.80 -7.02
N LEU A 61 41.43 -2.47 -5.86
CA LEU A 61 40.33 -3.29 -5.41
C LEU A 61 39.25 -2.41 -4.77
N ALA A 62 38.34 -1.91 -5.60
CA ALA A 62 37.00 -1.53 -5.14
C ALA A 62 36.06 -2.73 -5.35
N ALA A 63 36.41 -3.87 -4.74
CA ALA A 63 35.55 -5.05 -4.83
C ALA A 63 34.31 -4.84 -3.96
N VAL A 64 33.14 -5.06 -4.56
CA VAL A 64 31.91 -5.23 -3.79
C VAL A 64 32.01 -6.58 -3.10
N VAL A 65 32.04 -6.56 -1.78
CA VAL A 65 32.25 -7.77 -0.96
C VAL A 65 30.92 -8.38 -0.55
N SER A 66 29.89 -7.55 -0.40
CA SER A 66 28.53 -8.00 -0.19
C SER A 66 27.53 -6.99 -0.76
N VAL A 67 26.39 -7.52 -1.17
CA VAL A 67 25.21 -6.74 -1.55
C VAL A 67 24.09 -7.18 -0.62
N ASN A 68 23.51 -6.23 0.11
CA ASN A 68 22.32 -6.45 0.93
C ASN A 68 21.14 -5.76 0.26
N GLU A 69 20.09 -6.53 -0.04
CA GLU A 69 18.85 -6.01 -0.61
C GLU A 69 17.75 -6.10 0.43
N GLN A 70 17.14 -4.95 0.74
CA GLN A 70 16.00 -4.86 1.64
C GLN A 70 14.75 -4.48 0.84
N GLU A 71 13.67 -5.24 0.99
CA GLU A 71 12.39 -4.91 0.39
C GLU A 71 11.72 -3.73 1.10
N GLY A 72 11.15 -2.83 0.31
CA GLY A 72 10.26 -1.79 0.82
C GLY A 72 8.85 -2.32 1.03
N TYR A 73 8.22 -1.91 2.14
CA TYR A 73 6.92 -2.40 2.57
C TYR A 73 5.89 -1.27 2.74
N ALA A 74 4.70 -1.43 2.15
CA ALA A 74 3.57 -0.52 2.31
C ALA A 74 2.33 -1.24 2.82
N GLY A 75 1.93 -0.98 4.07
CA GLY A 75 0.79 -1.61 4.71
C GLY A 75 -0.55 -1.29 4.01
N GLY A 76 -1.39 -2.32 3.86
CA GLY A 76 -2.79 -2.15 3.46
C GLY A 76 -3.64 -1.54 4.57
N GLY A 77 -4.78 -0.96 4.18
CA GLY A 77 -5.75 -0.39 5.11
C GLY A 77 -6.54 -1.44 5.88
N TYR A 78 -6.75 -1.21 7.17
CA TYR A 78 -7.63 -2.06 7.95
C TYR A 78 -9.10 -1.63 7.79
N PRO A 79 -10.05 -2.56 7.64
CA PRO A 79 -9.87 -4.00 7.46
C PRO A 79 -9.64 -4.40 6.00
N GLY A 80 -8.96 -5.54 5.80
CA GLY A 80 -8.95 -6.27 4.53
C GLY A 80 -8.05 -5.73 3.41
N GLY A 81 -7.27 -4.67 3.64
CA GLY A 81 -6.35 -4.11 2.66
C GLY A 81 -5.09 -4.96 2.51
N GLY A 82 -4.67 -5.19 1.26
CA GLY A 82 -3.44 -5.91 0.95
C GLY A 82 -2.18 -5.03 1.00
N THR A 83 -1.03 -5.68 1.21
CA THR A 83 0.29 -5.05 1.27
C THR A 83 0.86 -4.75 -0.12
N GLY A 84 1.52 -3.60 -0.27
CA GLY A 84 2.36 -3.25 -1.42
C GLY A 84 3.84 -3.45 -1.14
N TYR A 85 4.61 -3.77 -2.19
CA TYR A 85 6.04 -4.08 -2.10
C TYR A 85 6.87 -3.26 -3.09
N GLY A 86 8.15 -3.04 -2.77
CA GLY A 86 9.16 -2.46 -3.65
C GLY A 86 10.47 -3.23 -3.54
N GLY A 87 10.86 -3.95 -4.60
CA GLY A 87 12.06 -4.79 -4.60
C GLY A 87 13.35 -4.06 -5.00
N ASN A 88 13.31 -2.76 -5.21
CA ASN A 88 14.49 -1.98 -5.56
C ASN A 88 14.33 -0.51 -5.14
N GLU A 89 15.40 0.25 -5.36
CA GLU A 89 15.47 1.69 -5.06
C GLU A 89 14.69 2.55 -6.07
N VAL A 90 14.16 1.93 -7.13
CA VAL A 90 13.64 2.63 -8.31
C VAL A 90 12.12 2.73 -8.29
N TRP A 91 11.41 1.72 -7.80
CA TRP A 91 9.94 1.73 -7.76
C TRP A 91 9.38 0.98 -6.54
N ALA A 92 8.16 1.37 -6.15
CA ALA A 92 7.38 0.70 -5.11
C ALA A 92 5.89 0.71 -5.44
N ALA A 93 5.16 -0.32 -5.00
CA ALA A 93 3.71 -0.36 -5.00
C ALA A 93 3.14 0.10 -3.64
N GLY A 94 2.01 0.81 -3.66
CA GLY A 94 1.29 1.20 -2.44
C GLY A 94 0.48 0.05 -1.85
N GLY A 95 0.00 0.23 -0.61
CA GLY A 95 -0.96 -0.68 0.03
C GLY A 95 -2.40 -0.46 -0.45
N GLY A 96 -3.20 -1.52 -0.47
CA GLY A 96 -4.63 -1.50 -0.83
C GLY A 96 -5.51 -0.87 0.24
N GLY A 97 -6.67 -0.33 -0.15
CA GLY A 97 -7.53 0.50 0.70
C GLY A 97 -8.31 -0.21 1.81
N GLY A 98 -8.53 -1.52 1.69
CA GLY A 98 -9.39 -2.28 2.61
C GLY A 98 -10.87 -2.20 2.23
N TYR A 99 -11.79 -2.12 3.20
CA TYR A 99 -13.22 -1.91 2.93
C TYR A 99 -13.93 -1.14 4.04
N SER A 100 -15.07 -0.54 3.68
CA SER A 100 -16.08 -0.05 4.61
C SER A 100 -17.34 -0.91 4.49
N MET A 101 -18.07 -1.09 5.59
CA MET A 101 -19.23 -1.98 5.63
C MET A 101 -20.29 -1.45 6.59
N VAL A 102 -21.56 -1.67 6.26
CA VAL A 102 -22.65 -1.62 7.24
C VAL A 102 -23.20 -3.04 7.41
N GLN A 103 -23.32 -3.48 8.64
CA GLN A 103 -23.89 -4.78 8.98
C GLN A 103 -24.95 -4.67 10.07
N ARG A 104 -25.92 -5.58 10.02
CA ARG A 104 -27.03 -5.67 10.97
C ARG A 104 -26.74 -6.74 12.02
N HIS A 105 -26.97 -6.40 13.28
CA HIS A 105 -27.02 -7.39 14.36
C HIS A 105 -28.35 -8.16 14.30
N THR A 106 -28.27 -9.48 14.21
CA THR A 106 -29.40 -10.41 14.27
C THR A 106 -29.20 -11.40 15.41
N LEU A 107 -30.24 -12.15 15.77
CA LEU A 107 -30.12 -13.20 16.80
C LEU A 107 -29.10 -14.29 16.41
N SER A 108 -28.87 -14.50 15.12
CA SER A 108 -27.92 -15.48 14.58
C SER A 108 -26.53 -14.91 14.30
N GLY A 109 -26.28 -13.63 14.60
CA GLY A 109 -25.00 -12.96 14.35
C GLY A 109 -25.12 -11.77 13.40
N LEU A 110 -24.02 -11.43 12.75
CA LEU A 110 -23.90 -10.23 11.91
C LEU A 110 -24.24 -10.55 10.45
N VAL A 111 -25.10 -9.73 9.85
CA VAL A 111 -25.47 -9.82 8.43
C VAL A 111 -24.97 -8.56 7.71
N PRO A 112 -23.99 -8.67 6.79
CA PRO A 112 -23.56 -7.56 5.95
C PRO A 112 -24.72 -7.05 5.10
N LEU A 113 -24.94 -5.74 5.09
CA LEU A 113 -25.95 -5.08 4.27
C LEU A 113 -25.32 -4.43 3.04
N VAL A 114 -24.18 -3.77 3.22
CA VAL A 114 -23.40 -3.15 2.15
C VAL A 114 -21.92 -3.26 2.47
N ILE A 115 -21.11 -3.55 1.45
CA ILE A 115 -19.64 -3.53 1.54
C ILE A 115 -19.13 -2.69 0.38
N ALA A 116 -18.34 -1.67 0.69
CA ALA A 116 -17.61 -0.85 -0.27
C ALA A 116 -16.11 -1.17 -0.15
N GLY A 117 -15.57 -1.89 -1.12
CA GLY A 117 -14.14 -2.19 -1.18
C GLY A 117 -13.32 -0.98 -1.64
N GLY A 118 -12.23 -0.69 -0.95
CA GLY A 118 -11.21 0.25 -1.39
C GLY A 118 -10.37 -0.32 -2.54
N GLY A 119 -9.85 0.55 -3.40
CA GLY A 119 -8.99 0.14 -4.50
C GLY A 119 -7.66 -0.46 -4.06
N GLY A 120 -7.05 -1.27 -4.92
CA GLY A 120 -5.69 -1.80 -4.74
C GLY A 120 -4.65 -0.68 -4.75
N GLY A 121 -3.52 -0.91 -4.09
CA GLY A 121 -2.42 0.05 -4.17
C GLY A 121 -1.72 -0.05 -5.52
N GLY A 122 -1.54 1.07 -6.21
CA GLY A 122 -0.96 1.06 -7.56
C GLY A 122 0.57 1.08 -7.53
N GLY A 123 1.17 0.65 -8.63
CA GLY A 123 2.61 0.75 -8.90
C GLY A 123 2.90 1.87 -9.89
N SER A 124 4.18 2.16 -10.10
CA SER A 124 4.64 3.11 -11.14
C SER A 124 5.62 2.42 -12.09
N ARG A 125 5.61 2.82 -13.37
CA ARG A 125 6.66 2.46 -14.35
C ARG A 125 7.33 3.71 -14.90
N ASN A 126 8.50 3.58 -15.50
CA ASN A 126 9.18 4.70 -16.18
C ASN A 126 8.24 5.40 -17.16
N GLY A 127 8.07 6.70 -16.99
CA GLY A 127 7.19 7.54 -17.82
C GLY A 127 5.69 7.40 -17.56
N VAL A 128 5.23 6.46 -16.72
CA VAL A 128 3.82 6.34 -16.33
C VAL A 128 3.73 6.29 -14.79
N PRO A 129 3.58 7.47 -14.16
CA PRO A 129 3.41 7.57 -12.73
C PRO A 129 2.11 6.88 -12.31
N GLY A 130 2.13 6.25 -11.14
CA GLY A 130 0.96 5.58 -10.59
C GLY A 130 -0.27 6.43 -10.21
N GLY A 131 -0.29 7.74 -9.88
CA GLY A 131 -1.50 8.61 -9.54
C GLY A 131 -2.13 8.81 -8.09
N GLY A 132 -1.75 9.76 -7.22
CA GLY A 132 -2.37 9.91 -5.86
C GLY A 132 -1.48 10.25 -4.63
N MET A 133 -0.38 10.99 -4.80
CA MET A 133 0.22 11.80 -3.72
C MET A 133 0.16 13.26 -4.17
N HIS A 134 -0.12 14.19 -3.24
CA HIS A 134 -0.04 15.62 -3.51
C HIS A 134 1.42 15.95 -3.84
N GLY A 135 1.68 16.22 -5.14
CA GLY A 135 2.86 16.94 -5.59
C GLY A 135 2.66 18.43 -5.38
#